data_AF-A0A529A6Q6-F1
#
_entry.id   AF-A0A529A6Q6-F1
#
_cell.length_a   1.000
_cell.length_b   1.000
_cell.length_c   1.000
_cell.angle_alpha   90.00
_cell.angle_beta   90.00
_cell.angle_gamma   90.00
#
_symmetry.space_group_name_H-M   'P 1'
#
loop_
_entity.id
_entity.type
_entity.pdbx_description
1 polymer ?
#
loop_
_entity_poly.entity_id
_entity_poly.type
_entity_poly.pdbx_seq_one_letter_code
_entity_poly.pdbx_strand_id
1 'polypeptide(L)'
;TKTGKDWTRKYLGIVEAAREIAVENAIIDGEAVVTNIAGMPDFNALQNAVHNNPYAMYLCAFDILHLNGQDLRDIGCKSRREILSGIIKPNRRIQFSE
;
A
#
# COMPACT_ATOMS: atom_id res chain seq x y z
N THR A 1 1.47 -7.97 -7.24
CA THR A 1 2.53 -7.38 -8.10
C THR A 1 2.14 -7.50 -9.55
N LYS A 2 2.81 -6.78 -10.47
CA LYS A 2 2.58 -6.84 -11.93
C LYS A 2 2.55 -8.27 -12.55
N THR A 3 2.95 -9.31 -11.80
CA THR A 3 2.99 -10.72 -12.23
C THR A 3 2.05 -11.66 -11.48
N GLY A 4 1.18 -11.16 -10.59
CA GLY A 4 0.20 -11.99 -9.85
C GLY A 4 0.79 -12.95 -8.81
N LYS A 5 2.10 -12.90 -8.55
CA LYS A 5 2.76 -13.67 -7.50
C LYS A 5 2.28 -13.21 -6.11
N ASP A 6 2.18 -14.15 -5.17
CA ASP A 6 1.97 -13.86 -3.75
C ASP A 6 3.31 -13.45 -3.11
N TRP A 7 3.35 -12.24 -2.55
CA TRP A 7 4.53 -11.71 -1.87
C TRP A 7 4.29 -11.43 -0.38
N THR A 8 3.18 -11.92 0.20
CA THR A 8 2.74 -11.59 1.56
C THR A 8 3.87 -11.73 2.59
N ARG A 9 4.67 -12.80 2.50
CA ARG A 9 5.78 -13.08 3.42
C ARG A 9 6.94 -12.08 3.34
N LYS A 10 7.09 -11.36 2.23
CA LYS A 10 8.15 -10.39 1.99
C LYS A 10 7.77 -8.97 2.42
N TYR A 11 6.49 -8.71 2.68
CA TYR A 11 5.96 -7.38 3.01
C TYR A 11 5.17 -7.38 4.32
N LEU A 12 5.62 -8.13 5.33
CA LEU A 12 4.89 -8.34 6.59
C LEU A 12 4.51 -7.03 7.29
N GLY A 13 5.37 -6.02 7.28
CA GLY A 13 5.03 -4.72 7.87
C GLY A 13 3.83 -4.04 7.19
N ILE A 14 3.71 -4.17 5.87
CA ILE A 14 2.55 -3.65 5.12
C ILE A 14 1.31 -4.50 5.41
N VAL A 15 1.45 -5.83 5.52
CA VAL A 15 0.35 -6.73 5.87
C VAL A 15 -0.22 -6.42 7.25
N GLU A 16 0.63 -6.16 8.23
CA GLU A 16 0.22 -5.75 9.57
C GLU A 16 -0.54 -4.43 9.54
N ALA A 17 -0.03 -3.41 8.82
CA ALA A 17 -0.74 -2.14 8.66
C ALA A 17 -2.07 -2.28 7.90
N ALA A 18 -2.15 -3.18 6.91
CA ALA A 18 -3.38 -3.45 6.17
C ALA A 18 -4.48 -4.02 7.08
N ARG A 19 -4.13 -4.84 8.08
CA ARG A 19 -5.09 -5.39 9.05
C ARG A 19 -5.69 -4.34 9.98
N GLU A 20 -5.07 -3.16 10.09
CA GLU A 20 -5.57 -2.06 10.91
C GLU A 20 -6.60 -1.18 10.18
N ILE A 21 -6.76 -1.38 8.86
CA ILE A 21 -7.78 -0.71 8.06
C ILE A 21 -9.12 -1.35 8.39
N ALA A 22 -10.06 -0.55 8.89
CA ALA A 22 -11.36 -1.02 9.36
C ALA A 22 -12.36 -1.24 8.20
N VAL A 23 -12.05 -2.19 7.32
CA VAL A 23 -12.87 -2.61 6.17
C VAL A 23 -12.93 -4.13 6.11
N GLU A 24 -13.95 -4.70 5.45
CA GLU A 24 -14.09 -6.15 5.32
C GLU A 24 -13.10 -6.72 4.29
N ASN A 25 -13.00 -6.08 3.13
CA ASN A 25 -12.04 -6.41 2.09
C ASN A 25 -11.81 -5.19 1.20
N ALA A 26 -10.58 -5.06 0.67
CA ALA A 26 -10.25 -4.01 -0.29
C ALA A 26 -9.14 -4.46 -1.23
N ILE A 27 -9.15 -3.92 -2.46
CA ILE A 27 -8.02 -3.99 -3.39
C ILE A 27 -7.49 -2.57 -3.54
N ILE A 28 -6.31 -2.33 -2.97
CA ILE A 28 -5.62 -1.04 -3.00
C ILE A 28 -4.44 -1.16 -3.96
N ASP A 29 -4.27 -0.16 -4.82
CA ASP A 29 -3.10 -0.03 -5.69
C ASP A 29 -2.12 0.99 -5.11
N GLY A 30 -0.83 0.67 -5.22
CA GLY A 30 0.23 1.40 -4.54
C GLY A 30 1.63 0.93 -4.89
N GLU A 31 2.61 1.76 -4.57
CA GLU A 31 4.03 1.47 -4.76
C GLU A 31 4.71 1.19 -3.41
N ALA A 32 5.48 0.10 -3.34
CA ALA A 32 6.26 -0.20 -2.14
C ALA A 32 7.58 0.57 -2.17
N VAL A 33 7.90 1.30 -1.10
CA VAL A 33 9.09 2.14 -1.00
C VAL A 33 9.85 1.88 0.28
N VAL A 34 11.17 2.08 0.24
CA VAL A 34 12.03 2.23 1.42
C VAL A 34 12.56 3.66 1.39
N THR A 35 12.52 4.34 2.52
CA THR A 35 13.09 5.69 2.66
C THR A 35 14.44 5.65 3.34
N ASN A 36 15.35 6.52 2.93
CA ASN A 36 16.61 6.75 3.62
C ASN A 36 16.43 7.71 4.82
N ILE A 37 17.52 8.05 5.51
CA ILE A 37 17.52 8.93 6.69
C ILE A 37 16.96 10.33 6.37
N ALA A 38 17.08 10.78 5.11
CA ALA A 38 16.54 12.05 4.64
C ALA A 38 15.06 11.95 4.19
N GLY A 39 14.41 10.80 4.37
CA GLY A 39 13.03 10.56 3.96
C GLY A 39 12.84 10.33 2.45
N MET A 40 13.92 10.27 1.67
CA MET A 40 13.86 10.09 0.22
C MET A 40 13.78 8.60 -0.14
N PRO A 41 13.06 8.22 -1.21
CA PRO A 41 13.03 6.84 -1.69
C PRO A 41 14.43 6.33 -2.05
N ASP A 42 14.76 5.12 -1.59
CA ASP A 42 16.01 4.42 -1.88
C ASP A 42 15.70 3.05 -2.52
N PHE A 43 15.89 2.99 -3.84
CA PHE A 43 15.61 1.78 -4.63
C PHE A 43 16.58 0.64 -4.33
N ASN A 44 17.84 0.94 -4.03
CA ASN A 44 18.83 -0.09 -3.69
C ASN A 44 18.48 -0.71 -2.33
N ALA A 45 18.09 0.13 -1.36
CA ALA A 45 17.61 -0.34 -0.07
C ALA A 45 16.32 -1.16 -0.21
N LEU A 46 15.40 -0.80 -1.11
CA LEU A 46 14.20 -1.57 -1.40
C LEU A 46 14.54 -2.98 -1.90
N GLN A 47 15.43 -3.12 -2.88
CA GLN A 47 15.85 -4.43 -3.39
C GLN A 47 16.42 -5.31 -2.28
N ASN A 48 17.25 -4.73 -1.40
CA ASN A 48 17.82 -5.45 -0.26
C ASN A 48 16.72 -5.84 0.77
N ALA A 49 15.82 -4.91 1.10
CA ALA A 49 14.76 -5.11 2.08
C ALA A 49 13.78 -6.23 1.68
N VAL A 50 13.41 -6.33 0.40
CA VAL A 50 12.50 -7.36 -0.11
C VAL A 50 12.98 -8.79 0.21
N HIS A 51 14.30 -8.97 0.36
CA HIS A 51 14.89 -10.27 0.68
C HIS A 51 15.29 -10.42 2.15
N ASN A 52 15.66 -9.34 2.83
CA ASN A 52 16.33 -9.39 4.13
C ASN A 52 15.56 -8.74 5.28
N ASN A 53 14.57 -7.88 5.00
CA ASN A 53 13.81 -7.19 6.03
C ASN A 53 12.35 -6.93 5.59
N PRO A 54 11.41 -7.83 5.94
CA PRO A 54 10.00 -7.70 5.54
C PRO A 54 9.25 -6.53 6.22
N TYR A 55 9.92 -5.79 7.11
CA TYR A 55 9.38 -4.66 7.87
C TYR A 55 9.97 -3.30 7.48
N ALA A 56 10.90 -3.23 6.52
CA ALA A 56 11.55 -1.96 6.16
C ALA A 56 10.69 -1.08 5.24
N MET A 57 9.64 -1.63 4.64
CA MET A 57 8.91 -0.99 3.54
C MET A 57 7.65 -0.25 4.01
N TYR A 58 7.31 0.78 3.23
CA TYR A 58 6.05 1.49 3.24
C TYR A 58 5.31 1.21 1.92
N LEU A 59 3.99 1.35 1.93
CA LEU A 59 3.15 1.37 0.74
C LEU A 59 2.64 2.79 0.52
N CYS A 60 3.05 3.42 -0.57
CA CYS A 60 2.45 4.65 -1.07
C CYS A 60 1.24 4.28 -1.93
N ALA A 61 0.05 4.29 -1.34
CA ALA A 61 -1.21 3.94 -1.97
C ALA A 61 -1.78 5.13 -2.74
N PHE A 62 -2.23 4.90 -3.98
CA PHE A 62 -2.72 5.95 -4.87
C PHE A 62 -4.09 5.66 -5.51
N ASP A 63 -4.57 4.41 -5.49
CA ASP A 63 -5.91 4.06 -6.00
C ASP A 63 -6.56 2.92 -5.20
N ILE A 64 -7.88 2.81 -5.28
CA ILE A 64 -8.68 1.71 -4.72
C ILE A 64 -9.59 1.15 -5.80
N LEU A 65 -9.47 -0.15 -6.05
CA LEU A 65 -10.18 -0.83 -7.14
C LEU A 65 -11.41 -1.59 -6.64
N HIS A 66 -11.42 -1.97 -5.36
CA HIS A 66 -12.52 -2.72 -4.76
C HIS A 66 -12.62 -2.41 -3.26
N LEU A 67 -13.85 -2.35 -2.75
CA LEU A 67 -14.12 -2.14 -1.33
C LEU A 67 -15.41 -2.87 -0.91
N ASN A 68 -15.33 -3.70 0.13
CA ASN A 68 -16.47 -4.38 0.77
C ASN A 68 -17.44 -5.04 -0.24
N GLY A 69 -16.88 -5.83 -1.17
CA GLY A 69 -17.67 -6.52 -2.21
C GLY A 69 -18.07 -5.67 -3.42
N GLN A 70 -17.71 -4.38 -3.46
CA GLN A 70 -18.01 -3.48 -4.57
C GLN A 70 -16.77 -3.24 -5.44
N ASP A 71 -16.90 -3.48 -6.74
CA ASP A 71 -15.92 -3.05 -7.74
C ASP A 71 -16.08 -1.54 -7.98
N LEU A 72 -14.99 -0.81 -7.83
CA LEU A 72 -14.95 0.65 -7.95
C LEU A 72 -14.38 1.12 -9.29
N ARG A 73 -13.98 0.21 -10.19
CA ARG A 73 -13.29 0.60 -11.45
C ARG A 73 -14.16 1.44 -12.38
N ASP A 74 -15.48 1.33 -12.29
CA ASP A 74 -16.45 2.10 -13.08
C ASP A 74 -16.69 3.52 -12.55
N ILE A 75 -16.27 3.84 -11.32
CA ILE A 75 -16.33 5.20 -10.80
C ILE A 75 -15.05 5.98 -11.15
N GLY A 76 -15.20 7.29 -11.34
CA GLY A 76 -14.10 8.17 -11.75
C GLY A 76 -12.92 8.15 -10.78
N CYS A 77 -11.70 8.30 -11.32
CA CYS A 77 -10.44 8.25 -10.56
C CYS A 77 -10.45 9.18 -9.32
N LYS A 78 -10.99 10.39 -9.45
CA LYS A 78 -11.10 11.33 -8.33
C LYS A 78 -11.92 10.75 -7.16
N SER A 79 -13.07 10.15 -7.46
CA SER A 79 -13.94 9.56 -6.44
C SER A 79 -13.29 8.35 -5.77
N ARG A 80 -12.52 7.53 -6.50
CA ARG A 80 -11.75 6.43 -5.90
C ARG A 80 -10.69 6.94 -4.94
N ARG A 81 -9.96 7.99 -5.33
CA ARG A 81 -8.95 8.62 -4.46
C ARG A 81 -9.56 9.23 -3.19
N GLU A 82 -10.74 9.85 -3.30
CA GLU A 82 -11.49 10.35 -2.15
C GLU A 82 -11.85 9.21 -1.18
N ILE A 83 -12.38 8.09 -1.69
CA ILE A 83 -12.68 6.89 -0.89
C ILE A 83 -11.41 6.34 -0.22
N LEU A 84 -10.32 6.22 -0.98
CA LEU A 84 -9.04 5.72 -0.47
C LEU A 84 -8.51 6.58 0.68
N SER A 85 -8.58 7.91 0.54
CA SER A 85 -8.15 8.86 1.57
C SER A 85 -8.98 8.73 2.86
N GLY A 86 -10.25 8.34 2.74
CA GLY A 86 -11.15 8.14 3.88
C GLY A 86 -10.87 6.87 4.69
N ILE A 87 -10.24 5.86 4.10
CA ILE A 87 -9.95 4.58 4.78
C ILE A 87 -8.50 4.47 5.28
N ILE A 88 -7.56 5.22 4.68
CA ILE A 88 -6.15 5.22 5.11
C ILE A 88 -5.95 6.21 6.26
N LYS A 89 -5.42 5.71 7.39
CA LYS A 89 -5.03 6.56 8.52
C LYS A 89 -3.60 7.08 8.36
N PRO A 90 -3.30 8.32 8.77
CA PRO A 90 -1.95 8.87 8.73
C PRO A 90 -1.00 8.12 9.67
N ASN A 91 0.31 8.29 9.45
CA ASN A 91 1.39 7.75 10.29
C ASN A 91 1.42 6.21 10.38
N ARG A 92 0.99 5.52 9.32
CA ARG A 92 1.07 4.06 9.19
C ARG A 92 2.05 3.69 8.08
N ARG A 93 2.33 2.38 7.96
CA ARG A 93 3.14 1.85 6.86
C ARG A 93 2.45 1.92 5.51
N ILE A 94 1.13 2.09 5.50
CA ILE A 94 0.36 2.42 4.30
C ILE A 94 0.05 3.92 4.37
N GLN A 95 0.47 4.65 3.35
CA GLN A 95 0.35 6.10 3.26
C GLN A 95 -0.40 6.46 1.99
N PHE A 96 -1.34 7.40 2.08
CA PHE A 96 -2.04 7.92 0.91
C PHE A 96 -1.14 8.91 0.17
N SER A 97 -1.04 8.74 -1.15
CA SER A 97 -0.40 9.71 -2.04
C SER A 97 -1.42 10.78 -2.44
N GLU A 98 -1.21 12.01 -1.95
CA GLU A 98 -1.94 13.20 -2.39
C GLU A 98 -1.69 13.56 -3.87
#